data_AF-A0A8J8NNK7-F1
#
_entry.id   AF-A0A8J8NNK7-F1
#
_cell.length_a   1.000
_cell.length_b   1.000
_cell.length_c   1.000
_cell.angle_alpha   90.00
_cell.angle_beta   90.00
_cell.angle_gamma   90.00
#
_symmetry.space_group_name_H-M   'P 1'
#
loop_
_entity.id
_entity.type
_entity.pdbx_description
1 polymer ?
#
loop_
_entity_poly.entity_id
_entity_poly.type
_entity_poly.pdbx_seq_one_letter_code
_entity_poly.pdbx_strand_id
1 'polypeptide(L)'
;MNKRILVVIGAIFLSTTLAFRAPPQELLDTIKRKELVQTVEGVLSGIIKESNFTNLEECITEGSLVDQELTQALKDFESETFEGMREGISLVAKAVKQIPELVKECKLGEHDLSKLIEMAEIFEHPYKLIFRAGRNLIVNGVEVYHFIANAVHAKRQAQYFDFGYYIGEALDVVFLNQQKQSMPPKKETLDEQAFEFLSGYFQVIGLKSSHVNSEQLYNTIDKKGSMIYGPVSGLMKKLKAKPQTIDLPIWMSLHEISHIFQDGEAYLIHNQVISGKDDLITIRKYSEVFEHAPENEQKYSLDPRIANILQIALGNYEAGLAGSVGRDIGQIAYLIYSDQHGKCSACE
;
A
#
# COMPACT_ATOMS: atom_id res chain seq x y z
N MET A 1 79.11 27.80 -6.83
CA MET A 1 78.50 26.90 -5.83
C MET A 1 78.28 27.69 -4.52
N ASN A 2 77.38 28.67 -4.49
CA ASN A 2 75.90 28.60 -4.47
C ASN A 2 75.28 28.51 -3.06
N LYS A 3 75.52 29.56 -2.25
CA LYS A 3 74.73 29.93 -1.06
C LYS A 3 73.27 30.38 -1.39
N ARG A 4 72.63 29.78 -2.40
CA ARG A 4 71.26 30.11 -2.85
C ARG A 4 70.29 28.92 -2.80
N ILE A 5 70.78 27.70 -2.58
CA ILE A 5 69.95 26.48 -2.55
C ILE A 5 69.18 26.34 -1.22
N LEU A 6 69.69 26.91 -0.11
CA LEU A 6 69.08 26.76 1.22
C LEU A 6 67.88 27.69 1.51
N VAL A 7 67.58 28.67 0.66
CA VAL A 7 66.52 29.67 0.91
C VAL A 7 65.17 29.26 0.32
N VAL A 8 65.14 28.43 -0.72
CA VAL A 8 63.89 28.08 -1.42
C VAL A 8 63.07 27.02 -0.67
N ILE A 9 63.72 26.13 0.09
CA ILE A 9 63.05 25.04 0.84
C ILE A 9 62.21 25.60 2.01
N GLY A 10 62.50 26.81 2.49
CA GLY A 10 61.72 27.47 3.55
C GLY A 10 60.46 28.21 3.10
N ALA A 11 60.18 28.31 1.79
CA ALA A 11 59.13 29.17 1.24
C ALA A 11 58.02 28.45 0.47
N ILE A 12 58.06 27.11 0.36
CA ILE A 12 57.00 26.30 -0.29
C ILE A 12 56.35 25.37 0.75
N PHE A 13 55.95 25.95 1.89
CA PHE A 13 55.07 25.30 2.87
C PHE A 13 53.90 26.20 3.32
N LEU A 14 53.66 27.31 2.63
CA LEU A 14 52.43 28.10 2.74
C LEU A 14 51.88 28.45 1.34
N SER A 15 50.57 28.28 1.20
CA SER A 15 49.71 28.78 0.11
C SER A 15 50.02 28.37 -1.35
N THR A 16 49.86 27.08 -1.66
CA THR A 16 49.12 26.69 -2.89
C THR A 16 48.11 25.59 -2.56
N THR A 17 47.02 25.98 -1.90
CA THR A 17 45.76 25.30 -2.10
C THR A 17 45.43 25.40 -3.59
N LEU A 18 45.61 24.31 -4.33
CA LEU A 18 45.02 24.15 -5.66
C LEU A 18 43.51 24.16 -5.47
N ALA A 19 42.92 25.35 -5.52
CA ALA A 19 41.49 25.53 -5.51
C ALA A 19 40.94 24.85 -6.77
N PHE A 20 40.35 23.66 -6.56
CA PHE A 20 39.62 22.93 -7.59
C PHE A 20 38.47 23.84 -8.04
N ARG A 21 38.67 24.56 -9.16
CA ARG A 21 37.71 25.57 -9.59
C ARG A 21 36.47 24.82 -10.09
N ALA A 22 35.38 24.93 -9.33
CA ALA A 22 34.10 24.34 -9.68
C ALA A 22 33.72 24.74 -11.13
N PRO A 23 33.06 23.85 -11.89
CA PRO A 23 32.66 24.13 -13.27
C PRO A 23 31.78 25.39 -13.35
N PRO A 24 31.78 26.12 -14.48
CA PRO A 24 30.91 27.28 -14.67
C PRO A 24 29.43 26.90 -14.47
N GLN A 25 28.69 27.77 -13.78
CA GLN A 25 27.29 27.55 -13.41
C GLN A 25 26.40 27.20 -14.62
N GLU A 26 26.59 27.89 -15.74
CA GLU A 26 25.87 27.70 -17.00
C GLU A 26 25.99 26.27 -17.58
N LEU A 27 27.17 25.64 -17.44
CA LEU A 27 27.38 24.25 -17.87
C LEU A 27 26.66 23.27 -16.94
N LEU A 28 26.70 23.54 -15.63
CA LEU A 28 26.01 22.72 -14.61
C LEU A 28 24.49 22.76 -14.80
N ASP A 29 23.94 23.94 -15.12
CA ASP A 29 22.51 24.13 -15.35
C ASP A 29 22.05 23.48 -16.67
N THR A 30 22.91 23.48 -17.69
CA THR A 30 22.67 22.77 -18.97
C THR A 30 22.65 21.26 -18.79
N ILE A 31 23.60 20.69 -18.03
CA ILE A 31 23.64 19.25 -17.72
C ILE A 31 22.37 18.86 -16.96
N LYS A 32 22.06 19.53 -15.84
CA LYS A 32 20.87 19.26 -15.02
C LYS A 32 19.56 19.32 -15.82
N ARG A 33 19.45 20.23 -16.79
CA ARG A 33 18.28 20.30 -17.68
C ARG A 33 18.15 19.03 -18.51
N LYS A 34 19.23 18.54 -19.12
CA LYS A 34 19.20 17.32 -19.93
C LYS A 34 18.86 16.09 -19.07
N GLU A 35 19.42 16.00 -17.87
CA GLU A 35 19.10 14.94 -16.89
C GLU A 35 17.60 14.98 -16.53
N LEU A 36 17.06 16.17 -16.23
CA LEU A 36 15.64 16.36 -15.95
C LEU A 36 14.74 15.97 -17.12
N VAL A 37 15.06 16.40 -18.35
CA VAL A 37 14.28 16.06 -19.55
C VAL A 37 14.21 14.56 -19.73
N GLN A 38 15.35 13.86 -19.62
CA GLN A 38 15.40 12.40 -19.74
C GLN A 38 14.60 11.70 -18.63
N THR A 39 14.69 12.15 -17.38
CA THR A 39 13.88 11.62 -16.28
C THR A 39 12.37 11.82 -16.54
N VAL A 40 11.95 12.99 -17.01
CA VAL A 40 10.53 13.27 -17.33
C VAL A 40 10.06 12.42 -18.52
N GLU A 41 10.83 12.35 -19.60
CA GLU A 41 10.55 11.51 -20.78
C GLU A 41 10.37 10.04 -20.39
N GLY A 42 11.27 9.52 -19.54
CA GLY A 42 11.16 8.17 -19.00
C GLY A 42 9.86 7.96 -18.21
N VAL A 43 9.55 8.83 -17.24
CA VAL A 43 8.33 8.73 -16.43
C VAL A 43 7.07 8.74 -17.31
N LEU A 44 7.02 9.62 -18.31
CA LEU A 44 5.96 9.65 -19.31
C LEU A 44 5.87 8.32 -20.07
N SER A 45 6.99 7.78 -20.56
CA SER A 45 7.02 6.51 -21.29
C SER A 45 6.53 5.32 -20.45
N GLY A 46 6.88 5.26 -19.16
CA GLY A 46 6.43 4.20 -18.26
C GLY A 46 4.94 4.27 -17.90
N ILE A 47 4.34 5.47 -17.92
CA ILE A 47 2.92 5.72 -17.61
C ILE A 47 2.02 5.59 -18.84
N ILE A 48 2.44 6.21 -19.94
CA ILE A 48 1.63 6.34 -21.16
C ILE A 48 1.80 5.10 -22.04
N LYS A 49 2.95 4.41 -21.94
CA LYS A 49 3.42 3.32 -22.81
C LYS A 49 3.71 3.76 -24.25
N GLU A 50 4.00 5.04 -24.45
CA GLU A 50 4.46 5.61 -25.72
C GLU A 50 5.89 6.16 -25.61
N SER A 51 6.67 6.06 -26.69
CA SER A 51 8.11 6.36 -26.71
C SER A 51 8.50 7.55 -27.59
N ASN A 52 7.53 8.26 -28.18
CA ASN A 52 7.78 9.21 -29.27
C ASN A 52 7.42 10.67 -28.88
N PHE A 53 7.88 11.12 -27.72
CA PHE A 53 7.68 12.51 -27.27
C PHE A 53 8.61 13.47 -28.01
N THR A 54 8.20 13.91 -29.20
CA THR A 54 8.98 14.88 -29.98
C THR A 54 9.17 16.20 -29.21
N ASN A 55 10.43 16.64 -29.14
CA ASN A 55 10.87 17.98 -28.74
C ASN A 55 10.73 18.33 -27.24
N LEU A 56 10.76 17.35 -26.32
CA LEU A 56 10.80 17.62 -24.87
C LEU A 56 11.98 18.54 -24.44
N GLU A 57 13.15 18.40 -25.07
CA GLU A 57 14.31 19.28 -24.82
C GLU A 57 14.06 20.76 -25.21
N GLU A 58 13.10 21.04 -26.11
CA GLU A 58 12.79 22.40 -26.59
C GLU A 58 11.71 23.09 -25.74
N CYS A 59 10.73 22.34 -25.22
CA CYS A 59 9.62 22.88 -24.43
C CYS A 59 9.91 22.91 -22.91
N ILE A 60 10.69 21.97 -22.36
CA ILE A 60 11.08 21.97 -20.94
C ILE A 60 12.24 22.96 -20.74
N THR A 61 11.87 24.22 -20.55
CA THR A 61 12.80 25.36 -20.51
C THR A 61 13.27 25.74 -19.09
N GLU A 62 12.50 25.38 -18.06
CA GLU A 62 12.78 25.66 -16.65
C GLU A 62 13.13 24.39 -15.85
N GLY A 63 13.89 24.56 -14.76
CA GLY A 63 14.29 23.46 -13.88
C GLY A 63 13.22 23.17 -12.82
N SER A 64 12.76 21.92 -12.75
CA SER A 64 11.85 21.45 -11.70
C SER A 64 12.58 20.65 -10.62
N LEU A 65 11.85 20.29 -9.55
CA LEU A 65 12.38 19.45 -8.49
C LEU A 65 12.18 17.94 -8.76
N VAL A 66 11.49 17.56 -9.85
CA VAL A 66 11.10 16.18 -10.18
C VAL A 66 12.25 15.19 -10.02
N ASP A 67 13.42 15.45 -10.62
CA ASP A 67 14.55 14.52 -10.53
C ASP A 67 15.10 14.40 -9.09
N GLN A 68 15.13 15.51 -8.34
CA GLN A 68 15.60 15.53 -6.95
C GLN A 68 14.63 14.79 -6.02
N GLU A 69 13.33 15.01 -6.21
CA GLU A 69 12.26 14.38 -5.43
C GLU A 69 12.20 12.87 -5.67
N LEU A 70 12.24 12.43 -6.93
CA LEU A 70 12.29 11.00 -7.27
C LEU A 70 13.58 10.33 -6.77
N THR A 71 14.72 11.01 -6.88
CA THR A 71 16.01 10.50 -6.36
C THR A 71 16.00 10.37 -4.84
N GLN A 72 15.35 11.30 -4.14
CA GLN A 72 15.22 11.23 -2.68
C GLN A 72 14.19 10.16 -2.27
N ALA A 73 13.09 10.01 -2.99
CA ALA A 73 12.09 8.99 -2.74
C ALA A 73 12.67 7.57 -2.78
N LEU A 74 13.57 7.28 -3.72
CA LEU A 74 14.27 5.99 -3.76
C LEU A 74 15.09 5.73 -2.50
N LYS A 75 15.82 6.72 -1.97
CA LYS A 75 16.59 6.56 -0.72
C LYS A 75 15.69 6.34 0.49
N ASP A 76 14.53 6.99 0.50
CA ASP A 76 13.56 6.85 1.58
C ASP A 76 12.92 5.45 1.52
N PHE A 77 12.65 4.89 0.33
CA PHE A 77 12.26 3.49 0.15
C PHE A 77 13.38 2.49 0.50
N GLU A 78 14.64 2.76 0.13
CA GLU A 78 15.82 1.95 0.51
C GLU A 78 16.01 1.83 2.04
N SER A 79 15.35 2.68 2.85
CA SER A 79 15.38 2.54 4.31
C SER A 79 14.54 1.38 4.85
N GLU A 80 13.59 0.85 4.06
CA GLU A 80 12.59 -0.16 4.44
C GLU A 80 11.73 0.20 5.70
N THR A 81 11.78 1.45 6.15
CA THR A 81 11.02 1.94 7.31
C THR A 81 9.64 2.45 6.93
N PHE A 82 8.71 2.47 7.89
CA PHE A 82 7.39 3.10 7.73
C PHE A 82 7.50 4.58 7.33
N GLU A 83 8.39 5.33 7.97
CA GLU A 83 8.57 6.76 7.68
C GLU A 83 9.23 7.01 6.33
N GLY A 84 10.23 6.21 5.95
CA GLY A 84 10.82 6.27 4.60
C GLY A 84 9.82 5.89 3.51
N MET A 85 8.97 4.90 3.75
CA MET A 85 7.84 4.58 2.86
C MET A 85 6.85 5.76 2.75
N ARG A 86 6.56 6.46 3.85
CA ARG A 86 5.66 7.62 3.87
C ARG A 86 6.25 8.83 3.12
N GLU A 87 7.51 9.18 3.38
CA GLU A 87 8.18 10.31 2.71
C GLU A 87 8.45 10.01 1.24
N GLY A 88 8.88 8.80 0.89
CA GLY A 88 9.07 8.40 -0.51
C GLY A 88 7.78 8.51 -1.32
N ILE A 89 6.64 8.07 -0.78
CA ILE A 89 5.33 8.27 -1.42
C ILE A 89 4.99 9.77 -1.56
N SER A 90 5.32 10.60 -0.55
CA SER A 90 5.10 12.05 -0.59
C SER A 90 5.93 12.77 -1.67
N LEU A 91 7.17 12.32 -1.88
CA LEU A 91 8.07 12.88 -2.88
C LEU A 91 7.67 12.46 -4.30
N VAL A 92 7.30 11.19 -4.50
CA VAL A 92 6.72 10.70 -5.76
C VAL A 92 5.44 11.49 -6.12
N ALA A 93 4.58 11.76 -5.14
CA ALA A 93 3.38 12.57 -5.34
C ALA A 93 3.69 14.00 -5.84
N LYS A 94 4.70 14.67 -5.26
CA LYS A 94 5.12 16.02 -5.67
C LYS A 94 5.71 16.02 -7.08
N ALA A 95 6.54 15.03 -7.39
CA ALA A 95 7.16 14.89 -8.70
C ALA A 95 6.09 14.70 -9.80
N VAL A 96 5.15 13.77 -9.62
CA VAL A 96 4.06 13.50 -10.60
C VAL A 96 3.21 14.75 -10.84
N LYS A 97 2.89 15.53 -9.80
CA LYS A 97 2.11 16.77 -9.95
C LYS A 97 2.77 17.88 -10.76
N GLN A 98 4.11 17.92 -10.81
CA GLN A 98 4.84 18.92 -11.59
C GLN A 98 4.86 18.58 -13.09
N ILE A 99 4.77 17.30 -13.46
CA ILE A 99 4.92 16.84 -14.84
C ILE A 99 3.89 17.49 -15.80
N PRO A 100 2.56 17.53 -15.50
CA PRO A 100 1.57 18.15 -16.39
C PRO A 100 1.87 19.60 -16.77
N GLU A 101 2.35 20.43 -15.84
CA GLU A 101 2.65 21.84 -16.13
C GLU A 101 3.99 21.98 -16.88
N LEU A 102 5.00 21.13 -16.58
CA LEU A 102 6.28 21.10 -17.30
C LEU A 102 6.13 20.74 -18.78
N VAL A 103 5.15 19.89 -19.11
CA VAL A 103 4.97 19.35 -20.47
C VAL A 103 3.83 20.00 -21.24
N LYS A 104 3.19 21.01 -20.65
CA LYS A 104 2.03 21.75 -21.18
C LYS A 104 2.29 22.35 -22.57
N GLU A 105 3.45 23.00 -22.74
CA GLU A 105 3.87 23.59 -24.02
C GLU A 105 4.38 22.54 -25.03
N CYS A 106 4.60 21.30 -24.61
CA CYS A 106 5.09 20.20 -25.45
C CYS A 106 4.00 19.57 -26.34
N LYS A 107 2.74 19.99 -26.20
CA LYS A 107 1.59 19.53 -27.02
C LYS A 107 1.43 18.00 -27.05
N LEU A 108 1.56 17.38 -25.88
CA LEU A 108 1.19 15.96 -25.69
C LEU A 108 -0.28 15.72 -26.06
N GLY A 109 -0.62 14.48 -26.41
CA GLY A 109 -2.01 14.09 -26.69
C GLY A 109 -2.92 14.36 -25.48
N GLU A 110 -4.13 14.88 -25.72
CA GLU A 110 -5.11 15.18 -24.66
C GLU A 110 -5.42 13.95 -23.79
N HIS A 111 -5.43 12.77 -24.41
CA HIS A 111 -5.60 11.48 -23.74
C HIS A 111 -4.48 11.17 -22.73
N ASP A 112 -3.24 11.53 -23.04
CA ASP A 112 -2.07 11.11 -22.27
C ASP A 112 -1.84 12.03 -21.07
N LEU A 113 -2.14 13.32 -21.25
CA LEU A 113 -2.20 14.29 -20.16
C LEU A 113 -3.30 13.91 -19.14
N SER A 114 -4.41 13.31 -19.60
CA SER A 114 -5.52 12.90 -18.71
C SER A 114 -5.11 11.82 -17.69
N LYS A 115 -4.23 10.87 -18.08
CA LYS A 115 -3.68 9.84 -17.18
C LYS A 115 -2.86 10.45 -16.05
N LEU A 116 -2.01 11.43 -16.36
CA LEU A 116 -1.16 12.12 -15.38
C LEU A 116 -2.00 12.95 -14.41
N ILE A 117 -3.08 13.56 -14.89
CA ILE A 117 -4.06 14.27 -14.06
C ILE A 117 -4.79 13.29 -13.13
N GLU A 118 -5.24 12.11 -13.60
CA GLU A 118 -5.85 11.10 -12.71
C GLU A 118 -4.87 10.68 -11.59
N MET A 119 -3.59 10.49 -11.91
CA MET A 119 -2.57 10.17 -10.89
C MET A 119 -2.38 11.29 -9.87
N ALA A 120 -2.26 12.54 -10.34
CA ALA A 120 -2.13 13.71 -9.49
C ALA A 120 -3.33 13.83 -8.53
N GLU A 121 -4.56 13.58 -9.00
CA GLU A 121 -5.76 13.52 -8.16
C GLU A 121 -5.72 12.38 -7.13
N ILE A 122 -5.20 11.19 -7.47
CA ILE A 122 -5.08 10.08 -6.51
C ILE A 122 -4.18 10.49 -5.34
N PHE A 123 -3.08 11.19 -5.62
CA PHE A 123 -2.18 11.73 -4.59
C PHE A 123 -2.77 12.89 -3.78
N GLU A 124 -3.78 13.60 -4.29
CA GLU A 124 -4.48 14.67 -3.55
C GLU A 124 -5.45 14.16 -2.49
N HIS A 125 -5.79 12.88 -2.54
CA HIS A 125 -6.62 12.25 -1.54
C HIS A 125 -5.79 11.19 -0.82
N PRO A 126 -5.34 11.44 0.44
CA PRO A 126 -4.69 10.43 1.29
C PRO A 126 -5.54 9.15 1.42
N TYR A 127 -6.84 9.34 1.29
CA TYR A 127 -7.80 8.32 0.94
C TYR A 127 -7.46 7.68 -0.41
N LYS A 128 -7.71 8.26 -1.60
CA LYS A 128 -7.50 7.52 -2.86
C LYS A 128 -6.15 6.80 -3.02
N LEU A 129 -5.09 7.37 -2.46
CA LEU A 129 -3.75 6.79 -2.34
C LEU A 129 -3.69 5.36 -1.75
N ILE A 130 -4.05 5.13 -0.48
CA ILE A 130 -3.60 3.92 0.26
C ILE A 130 -4.30 2.61 -0.13
N PHE A 131 -5.52 2.62 -0.67
CA PHE A 131 -6.24 1.40 -1.09
C PHE A 131 -6.25 1.20 -2.62
N ARG A 132 -5.84 2.21 -3.42
CA ARG A 132 -5.30 1.94 -4.78
C ARG A 132 -3.93 1.30 -4.63
N ALA A 133 -3.01 2.01 -3.98
CA ALA A 133 -1.64 1.57 -3.82
C ALA A 133 -1.54 0.28 -3.00
N GLY A 134 -2.17 0.18 -1.83
CA GLY A 134 -2.11 -0.98 -0.95
C GLY A 134 -2.59 -2.26 -1.62
N ARG A 135 -3.76 -2.26 -2.26
CA ARG A 135 -4.25 -3.44 -3.00
C ARG A 135 -3.29 -3.80 -4.15
N ASN A 136 -2.88 -2.83 -4.95
CA ASN A 136 -2.03 -3.10 -6.11
C ASN A 136 -0.61 -3.52 -5.71
N LEU A 137 -0.08 -3.04 -4.58
CA LEU A 137 1.19 -3.48 -3.99
C LEU A 137 1.08 -4.88 -3.35
N ILE A 138 -0.07 -5.26 -2.80
CA ILE A 138 -0.28 -6.63 -2.30
C ILE A 138 -0.35 -7.63 -3.45
N VAL A 139 -1.01 -7.28 -4.57
CA VAL A 139 -1.16 -8.18 -5.73
C VAL A 139 0.09 -8.20 -6.62
N ASN A 140 0.69 -7.04 -6.89
CA ASN A 140 1.80 -6.88 -7.85
C ASN A 140 3.13 -6.54 -7.16
N GLY A 141 3.26 -6.75 -5.84
CA GLY A 141 4.40 -6.26 -5.05
C GLY A 141 5.77 -6.74 -5.53
N VAL A 142 5.86 -7.96 -6.08
CA VAL A 142 7.09 -8.49 -6.69
C VAL A 142 7.49 -7.69 -7.94
N GLU A 143 6.52 -7.36 -8.79
CA GLU A 143 6.72 -6.59 -10.01
C GLU A 143 7.10 -5.13 -9.68
N VAL A 144 6.39 -4.49 -8.75
CA VAL A 144 6.73 -3.13 -8.28
C VAL A 144 8.12 -3.10 -7.62
N TYR A 145 8.48 -4.12 -6.83
CA TYR A 145 9.83 -4.25 -6.28
C TYR A 145 10.90 -4.32 -7.39
N HIS A 146 10.67 -5.10 -8.45
CA HIS A 146 11.59 -5.16 -9.58
C HIS A 146 11.73 -3.82 -10.30
N PHE A 147 10.65 -3.07 -10.50
CA PHE A 147 10.72 -1.73 -11.08
C PHE A 147 11.50 -0.76 -10.19
N ILE A 148 11.25 -0.71 -8.88
CA ILE A 148 12.01 0.16 -7.96
C ILE A 148 13.50 -0.23 -7.91
N ALA A 149 13.82 -1.53 -7.87
CA ALA A 149 15.20 -2.01 -7.92
C ALA A 149 15.93 -1.63 -9.22
N ASN A 150 15.23 -1.71 -10.36
CA ASN A 150 15.76 -1.30 -11.65
C ASN A 150 15.95 0.23 -11.75
N ALA A 151 15.02 1.02 -11.19
CA ALA A 151 15.16 2.48 -11.11
C ALA A 151 16.40 2.90 -10.29
N VAL A 152 16.62 2.26 -9.13
CA VAL A 152 17.84 2.44 -8.32
C VAL A 152 19.09 2.10 -9.13
N HIS A 153 19.08 1.00 -9.87
CA HIS A 153 20.21 0.56 -10.69
C HIS A 153 20.52 1.57 -11.82
N ALA A 154 19.50 1.98 -12.57
CA ALA A 154 19.61 2.96 -13.66
C ALA A 154 20.15 4.31 -13.17
N LYS A 155 19.64 4.83 -12.04
CA LYS A 155 20.12 6.11 -11.47
C LYS A 155 21.58 6.05 -11.05
N ARG A 156 22.03 4.92 -10.48
CA ARG A 156 23.45 4.69 -10.12
C ARG A 156 24.38 4.62 -11.35
N GLN A 157 23.85 4.33 -12.53
CA GLN A 157 24.58 4.35 -13.81
C GLN A 157 24.41 5.65 -14.62
N ALA A 158 23.75 6.68 -14.06
CA ALA A 158 23.37 7.91 -14.76
C ALA A 158 22.49 7.67 -16.02
N GLN A 159 21.71 6.58 -16.03
CA GLN A 159 20.71 6.29 -17.06
C GLN A 159 19.38 6.99 -16.71
N TYR A 160 19.30 8.30 -16.93
CA TYR A 160 18.18 9.11 -16.46
C TYR A 160 16.83 8.75 -17.10
N PHE A 161 16.82 8.39 -18.40
CA PHE A 161 15.62 7.87 -19.06
C PHE A 161 15.15 6.56 -18.43
N ASP A 162 16.03 5.56 -18.28
CA ASP A 162 15.66 4.26 -17.71
C ASP A 162 15.20 4.40 -16.25
N PHE A 163 15.83 5.30 -15.48
CA PHE A 163 15.42 5.67 -14.13
C PHE A 163 14.00 6.22 -14.09
N GLY A 164 13.69 7.19 -14.97
CA GLY A 164 12.33 7.71 -15.11
C GLY A 164 11.34 6.63 -15.56
N TYR A 165 11.73 5.81 -16.53
CA TYR A 165 10.92 4.74 -17.10
C TYR A 165 10.45 3.74 -16.06
N TYR A 166 11.37 3.18 -15.26
CA TYR A 166 11.00 2.24 -14.21
C TYR A 166 10.18 2.86 -13.08
N ILE A 167 10.35 4.16 -12.80
CA ILE A 167 9.45 4.89 -11.90
C ILE A 167 8.05 5.02 -12.53
N GLY A 168 7.96 5.32 -13.83
CA GLY A 168 6.70 5.36 -14.57
C GLY A 168 5.97 4.01 -14.59
N GLU A 169 6.69 2.90 -14.79
CA GLU A 169 6.14 1.54 -14.72
C GLU A 169 5.61 1.19 -13.32
N ALA A 170 6.38 1.48 -12.26
CA ALA A 170 5.93 1.29 -10.88
C ALA A 170 4.68 2.14 -10.57
N LEU A 171 4.70 3.40 -11.00
CA LEU A 171 3.59 4.34 -10.87
C LEU A 171 2.32 3.87 -11.59
N ASP A 172 2.45 3.39 -12.82
CA ASP A 172 1.36 2.81 -13.59
C ASP A 172 0.73 1.64 -12.81
N VAL A 173 1.51 0.62 -12.45
CA VAL A 173 1.04 -0.56 -11.69
C VAL A 173 0.35 -0.18 -10.37
N VAL A 174 0.89 0.79 -9.63
CA VAL A 174 0.37 1.17 -8.31
C VAL A 174 -0.89 2.05 -8.41
N PHE A 175 -1.04 2.89 -9.43
CA PHE A 175 -2.05 3.96 -9.46
C PHE A 175 -3.05 3.93 -10.61
N LEU A 176 -2.59 3.62 -11.83
CA LEU A 176 -3.41 3.64 -13.04
C LEU A 176 -3.86 2.26 -13.49
N ASN A 177 -3.04 1.24 -13.28
CA ASN A 177 -3.32 -0.10 -13.77
C ASN A 177 -4.55 -0.66 -13.03
N GLN A 178 -5.67 -0.73 -13.77
CA GLN A 178 -7.02 -0.73 -13.20
C GLN A 178 -7.48 -2.10 -12.65
N GLN A 179 -6.73 -2.67 -11.72
CA GLN A 179 -7.37 -3.32 -10.58
C GLN A 179 -7.88 -2.20 -9.65
N LYS A 180 -9.06 -1.65 -10.02
CA LYS A 180 -9.60 -0.33 -9.62
C LYS A 180 -9.85 -0.10 -8.11
N GLN A 181 -9.75 1.18 -7.67
CA GLN A 181 -10.36 1.85 -6.47
C GLN A 181 -9.45 2.14 -5.24
N SER A 182 -9.91 3.06 -4.35
CA SER A 182 -9.25 4.10 -3.49
C SER A 182 -9.64 4.13 -1.96
N MET A 183 -8.77 4.47 -0.93
CA MET A 183 -9.02 4.82 0.55
C MET A 183 -7.76 4.69 1.56
N PRO A 184 -7.81 4.85 2.92
CA PRO A 184 -7.44 5.96 3.92
C PRO A 184 -5.97 6.10 4.48
N PRO A 185 -5.56 7.19 5.23
CA PRO A 185 -4.19 7.39 5.83
C PRO A 185 -3.76 6.38 6.91
N LYS A 186 -2.50 5.92 6.85
CA LYS A 186 -1.99 4.66 7.44
C LYS A 186 -2.03 4.58 8.99
N LYS A 187 -2.44 3.40 9.48
CA LYS A 187 -2.77 3.06 10.87
C LYS A 187 -1.64 2.34 11.62
N GLU A 188 -1.85 2.06 12.92
CA GLU A 188 -1.09 0.98 13.58
C GLU A 188 -1.35 -0.35 12.87
N THR A 189 -0.34 -1.20 12.73
CA THR A 189 -0.42 -2.43 11.92
C THR A 189 -1.54 -3.38 12.37
N LEU A 190 -1.86 -3.40 13.67
CA LEU A 190 -3.01 -4.16 14.20
C LEU A 190 -4.37 -3.52 13.87
N ASP A 191 -4.46 -2.18 13.79
CA ASP A 191 -5.69 -1.49 13.39
C ASP A 191 -5.94 -1.62 11.88
N GLU A 192 -4.86 -1.71 11.09
CA GLU A 192 -4.87 -2.01 9.65
C GLU A 192 -5.34 -3.46 9.43
N GLN A 193 -4.74 -4.43 10.11
CA GLN A 193 -5.17 -5.84 10.09
C GLN A 193 -6.61 -6.01 10.58
N ALA A 194 -7.03 -5.29 11.63
CA ALA A 194 -8.41 -5.26 12.08
C ALA A 194 -9.38 -4.65 11.05
N PHE A 195 -8.96 -3.59 10.34
CA PHE A 195 -9.75 -2.99 9.26
C PHE A 195 -10.01 -3.98 8.14
N GLU A 196 -8.94 -4.63 7.67
CA GLU A 196 -9.04 -5.62 6.60
C GLU A 196 -9.87 -6.83 7.04
N PHE A 197 -9.60 -7.37 8.24
CA PHE A 197 -10.33 -8.50 8.82
C PHE A 197 -11.85 -8.23 8.88
N LEU A 198 -12.27 -7.09 9.46
CA LEU A 198 -13.68 -6.73 9.53
C LEU A 198 -14.29 -6.53 8.14
N SER A 199 -13.56 -5.91 7.22
CA SER A 199 -14.01 -5.70 5.83
C SER A 199 -14.21 -7.02 5.09
N GLY A 200 -13.29 -7.97 5.24
CA GLY A 200 -13.39 -9.32 4.68
C GLY A 200 -14.53 -10.13 5.29
N TYR A 201 -14.72 -10.04 6.61
CA TYR A 201 -15.80 -10.71 7.31
C TYR A 201 -17.18 -10.19 6.86
N PHE A 202 -17.36 -8.87 6.87
CA PHE A 202 -18.60 -8.21 6.43
C PHE A 202 -18.97 -8.55 4.98
N GLN A 203 -17.98 -8.63 4.08
CA GLN A 203 -18.18 -9.04 2.69
C GLN A 203 -18.86 -10.42 2.56
N VAL A 204 -18.51 -11.39 3.39
CA VAL A 204 -19.05 -12.76 3.31
C VAL A 204 -20.43 -12.88 3.94
N ILE A 205 -20.69 -12.16 5.04
CA ILE A 205 -21.99 -12.22 5.72
C ILE A 205 -23.11 -11.40 5.03
N GLY A 206 -22.83 -10.83 3.85
CA GLY A 206 -23.82 -10.17 2.99
C GLY A 206 -23.92 -8.65 3.14
N LEU A 207 -23.05 -8.03 3.94
CA LEU A 207 -22.98 -6.57 4.08
C LEU A 207 -22.27 -5.98 2.86
N LYS A 208 -23.04 -5.34 1.98
CA LYS A 208 -22.51 -4.68 0.79
C LYS A 208 -21.69 -3.45 1.17
N SER A 209 -20.75 -3.05 0.30
CA SER A 209 -19.94 -1.83 0.49
C SER A 209 -20.76 -0.54 0.55
N SER A 210 -22.03 -0.57 0.11
CA SER A 210 -22.99 0.53 0.28
C SER A 210 -23.66 0.58 1.66
N HIS A 211 -23.56 -0.48 2.47
CA HIS A 211 -24.13 -0.55 3.81
C HIS A 211 -23.09 -0.19 4.87
N VAL A 212 -21.82 -0.56 4.64
CA VAL A 212 -20.68 -0.30 5.52
C VAL A 212 -19.92 0.94 5.05
N ASN A 213 -20.05 2.03 5.80
CA ASN A 213 -19.21 3.21 5.62
C ASN A 213 -17.77 2.88 6.02
N SER A 214 -16.95 2.59 5.01
CA SER A 214 -15.56 2.14 5.21
C SER A 214 -14.68 3.21 5.85
N GLU A 215 -14.98 4.50 5.68
CA GLU A 215 -14.24 5.61 6.31
C GLU A 215 -14.55 5.66 7.81
N GLN A 216 -15.83 5.53 8.16
CA GLN A 216 -16.23 5.45 9.57
C GLN A 216 -15.79 4.14 10.24
N LEU A 217 -15.81 3.01 9.54
CA LEU A 217 -15.19 1.77 10.03
C LEU A 217 -13.71 2.00 10.34
N TYR A 218 -13.00 2.66 9.42
CA TYR A 218 -11.59 2.97 9.58
C TYR A 218 -11.36 3.83 10.84
N ASN A 219 -12.08 4.93 10.98
CA ASN A 219 -11.94 5.85 12.12
C ASN A 219 -12.38 5.23 13.46
N THR A 220 -13.40 4.36 13.44
CA THR A 220 -13.97 3.72 14.65
C THR A 220 -12.99 2.77 15.34
N ILE A 221 -12.14 2.09 14.57
CA ILE A 221 -11.22 1.08 15.09
C ILE A 221 -9.79 1.59 15.35
N ASP A 222 -9.55 2.89 15.23
CA ASP A 222 -8.30 3.52 15.65
C ASP A 222 -7.97 3.14 17.10
N LYS A 223 -6.77 2.58 17.33
CA LYS A 223 -6.26 2.07 18.60
C LYS A 223 -7.10 0.93 19.21
N LYS A 224 -7.88 0.21 18.41
CA LYS A 224 -8.69 -0.96 18.82
C LYS A 224 -8.24 -2.27 18.17
N GLY A 225 -7.25 -2.23 17.29
CA GLY A 225 -6.77 -3.37 16.51
C GLY A 225 -6.23 -4.50 17.36
N SER A 226 -5.67 -4.23 18.54
CA SER A 226 -5.29 -5.28 19.49
C SER A 226 -6.49 -6.01 20.11
N MET A 227 -7.63 -5.33 20.29
CA MET A 227 -8.89 -5.92 20.77
C MET A 227 -9.56 -6.75 19.67
N ILE A 228 -9.47 -6.31 18.42
CA ILE A 228 -10.10 -6.97 17.27
C ILE A 228 -9.23 -8.10 16.70
N TYR A 229 -7.97 -7.81 16.36
CA TYR A 229 -7.08 -8.75 15.69
C TYR A 229 -6.19 -9.57 16.65
N GLY A 230 -6.19 -9.21 17.94
CA GLY A 230 -5.56 -10.00 19.00
C GLY A 230 -6.15 -11.41 19.16
N PRO A 231 -7.48 -11.56 19.32
CA PRO A 231 -8.14 -12.87 19.35
C PRO A 231 -7.93 -13.67 18.07
N VAL A 232 -7.98 -13.02 16.89
CA VAL A 232 -7.66 -13.66 15.59
C VAL A 232 -6.24 -14.22 15.58
N SER A 233 -5.26 -13.42 15.99
CA SER A 233 -3.87 -13.89 16.16
C SER A 233 -3.75 -15.00 17.21
N GLY A 234 -4.58 -14.97 18.25
CA GLY A 234 -4.67 -16.00 19.29
C GLY A 234 -5.26 -17.31 18.77
N LEU A 235 -6.21 -17.28 17.84
CA LEU A 235 -6.75 -18.45 17.12
C LEU A 235 -5.68 -19.05 16.20
N MET A 236 -5.05 -18.23 15.35
CA MET A 236 -4.08 -18.72 14.35
C MET A 236 -2.85 -19.36 15.00
N LYS A 237 -2.38 -18.85 16.14
CA LYS A 237 -1.32 -19.49 16.94
C LYS A 237 -1.71 -20.89 17.46
N LYS A 238 -2.98 -21.09 17.85
CA LYS A 238 -3.46 -22.41 18.30
C LYS A 238 -3.60 -23.38 17.13
N LEU A 239 -4.14 -22.94 15.99
CA LEU A 239 -4.20 -23.73 14.74
C LEU A 239 -2.79 -24.15 14.30
N LYS A 240 -1.81 -23.24 14.29
CA LYS A 240 -0.42 -23.54 13.96
C LYS A 240 0.21 -24.60 14.87
N ALA A 241 -0.15 -24.60 16.16
CA ALA A 241 0.34 -25.59 17.12
C ALA A 241 -0.31 -26.98 16.94
N LYS A 242 -1.53 -27.05 16.38
CA LYS A 242 -2.27 -28.30 16.12
C LYS A 242 -3.04 -28.25 14.79
N PRO A 243 -2.39 -28.30 13.61
CA PRO A 243 -3.05 -28.06 12.34
C PRO A 243 -4.18 -29.03 11.97
N GLN A 244 -4.17 -30.24 12.55
CA GLN A 244 -5.16 -31.29 12.27
C GLN A 244 -6.24 -31.44 13.37
N THR A 245 -6.36 -30.48 14.30
CA THR A 245 -7.26 -30.62 15.46
C THR A 245 -8.06 -29.36 15.70
N ILE A 246 -9.39 -29.46 15.59
CA ILE A 246 -10.34 -28.39 15.95
C ILE A 246 -10.92 -28.71 17.34
N ASP A 247 -10.08 -28.56 18.36
CA ASP A 247 -10.46 -28.83 19.76
C ASP A 247 -11.08 -27.59 20.45
N LEU A 248 -11.61 -27.76 21.67
CA LEU A 248 -12.25 -26.70 22.45
C LEU A 248 -11.47 -25.37 22.48
N PRO A 249 -10.13 -25.32 22.64
CA PRO A 249 -9.35 -24.09 22.52
C PRO A 249 -9.52 -23.31 21.19
N ILE A 250 -9.77 -24.00 20.07
CA ILE A 250 -10.09 -23.36 18.78
C ILE A 250 -11.47 -22.71 18.85
N TRP A 251 -12.48 -23.46 19.32
CA TRP A 251 -13.85 -22.96 19.47
C TRP A 251 -13.97 -21.82 20.48
N MET A 252 -13.22 -21.86 21.59
CA MET A 252 -13.14 -20.73 22.54
C MET A 252 -12.51 -19.48 21.89
N SER A 253 -11.58 -19.65 20.95
CA SER A 253 -11.00 -18.49 20.23
C SER A 253 -11.97 -17.90 19.20
N LEU A 254 -12.84 -18.73 18.60
CA LEU A 254 -13.94 -18.26 17.76
C LEU A 254 -15.02 -17.56 18.61
N HIS A 255 -15.27 -18.04 19.83
CA HIS A 255 -16.13 -17.38 20.83
C HIS A 255 -15.55 -16.03 21.29
N GLU A 256 -14.25 -15.93 21.53
CA GLU A 256 -13.57 -14.64 21.75
C GLU A 256 -13.77 -13.69 20.57
N ILE A 257 -13.78 -14.21 19.34
CA ILE A 257 -14.04 -13.42 18.12
C ILE A 257 -15.50 -12.95 18.04
N SER A 258 -16.50 -13.73 18.48
CA SER A 258 -17.90 -13.27 18.48
C SER A 258 -18.15 -12.08 19.40
N HIS A 259 -17.46 -12.02 20.55
CA HIS A 259 -17.57 -10.89 21.48
C HIS A 259 -17.08 -9.58 20.86
N ILE A 260 -16.05 -9.60 20.00
CA ILE A 260 -15.59 -8.40 19.27
C ILE A 260 -16.75 -7.76 18.49
N PHE A 261 -17.57 -8.58 17.83
CA PHE A 261 -18.70 -8.09 17.05
C PHE A 261 -19.81 -7.56 17.97
N GLN A 262 -20.16 -8.32 19.01
CA GLN A 262 -21.25 -7.99 19.94
C GLN A 262 -20.96 -6.74 20.78
N ASP A 263 -19.78 -6.62 21.37
CA ASP A 263 -19.33 -5.41 22.09
C ASP A 263 -19.11 -4.23 21.13
N GLY A 264 -18.74 -4.52 19.87
CA GLY A 264 -18.53 -3.54 18.81
C GLY A 264 -19.81 -2.88 18.29
N GLU A 265 -20.97 -3.52 18.44
CA GLU A 265 -22.27 -3.08 17.91
C GLU A 265 -22.62 -1.62 18.17
N ALA A 266 -22.49 -1.21 19.43
CA ALA A 266 -22.81 0.15 19.86
C ALA A 266 -21.93 1.18 19.13
N TYR A 267 -20.65 0.86 18.91
CA TYR A 267 -19.71 1.70 18.17
C TYR A 267 -20.03 1.74 16.67
N LEU A 268 -20.42 0.61 16.07
CA LEU A 268 -20.75 0.53 14.64
C LEU A 268 -21.98 1.41 14.29
N ILE A 269 -23.01 1.43 15.14
CA ILE A 269 -24.15 2.34 14.95
C ILE A 269 -23.79 3.78 15.31
N HIS A 270 -23.20 4.00 16.50
CA HIS A 270 -22.94 5.36 17.01
C HIS A 270 -22.07 6.17 16.06
N ASN A 271 -21.04 5.54 15.49
CA ASN A 271 -20.10 6.20 14.57
C ASN A 271 -20.54 6.14 13.10
N GLN A 272 -21.78 5.71 12.80
CA GLN A 272 -22.32 5.65 11.44
C GLN A 272 -21.51 4.73 10.50
N VAL A 273 -20.96 3.64 11.05
CA VAL A 273 -20.23 2.62 10.30
C VAL A 273 -21.18 1.75 9.48
N ILE A 274 -22.36 1.47 10.01
CA ILE A 274 -23.42 0.71 9.33
C ILE A 274 -24.69 1.56 9.19
N SER A 275 -25.47 1.27 8.15
CA SER A 275 -26.52 2.18 7.67
C SER A 275 -27.87 1.99 8.37
N GLY A 276 -28.14 0.81 8.94
CA GLY A 276 -29.41 0.53 9.61
C GLY A 276 -29.37 -0.61 10.63
N LYS A 277 -30.51 -0.81 11.31
CA LYS A 277 -30.68 -1.90 12.29
C LYS A 277 -30.59 -3.29 11.65
N ASP A 278 -30.96 -3.42 10.39
CA ASP A 278 -30.94 -4.71 9.67
C ASP A 278 -29.50 -5.19 9.41
N ASP A 279 -28.56 -4.26 9.20
CA ASP A 279 -27.12 -4.56 9.14
C ASP A 279 -26.63 -5.09 10.50
N LEU A 280 -27.05 -4.46 11.61
CA LEU A 280 -26.70 -4.92 12.96
C LEU A 280 -27.26 -6.33 13.26
N ILE A 281 -28.53 -6.57 12.91
CA ILE A 281 -29.17 -7.89 13.02
C ILE A 281 -28.38 -8.92 12.21
N THR A 282 -27.87 -8.55 11.04
CA THR A 282 -27.03 -9.42 10.21
C THR A 282 -25.69 -9.72 10.87
N ILE A 283 -25.02 -8.72 11.46
CA ILE A 283 -23.75 -8.92 12.21
C ILE A 283 -23.98 -9.89 13.37
N ARG A 284 -24.97 -9.61 14.23
CA ARG A 284 -25.38 -10.48 15.36
C ARG A 284 -25.61 -11.92 14.94
N LYS A 285 -26.50 -12.09 13.97
CA LYS A 285 -26.92 -13.39 13.44
C LYS A 285 -25.74 -14.30 13.06
N TYR A 286 -24.65 -13.73 12.54
CA TYR A 286 -23.46 -14.50 12.16
C TYR A 286 -22.34 -14.49 13.22
N SER A 287 -22.31 -13.56 14.19
CA SER A 287 -21.38 -13.66 15.33
C SER A 287 -21.89 -14.65 16.39
N GLU A 288 -23.18 -14.66 16.69
CA GLU A 288 -23.83 -15.53 17.69
C GLU A 288 -23.58 -17.03 17.46
N VAL A 289 -23.30 -17.44 16.21
CA VAL A 289 -23.01 -18.84 15.87
C VAL A 289 -21.77 -19.40 16.58
N PHE A 290 -20.86 -18.56 17.07
CA PHE A 290 -19.67 -18.97 17.82
C PHE A 290 -19.84 -18.96 19.34
N GLU A 291 -20.95 -18.42 19.89
CA GLU A 291 -21.16 -18.34 21.33
C GLU A 291 -21.10 -19.72 22.02
N HIS A 292 -21.70 -20.73 21.38
CA HIS A 292 -21.91 -22.06 21.93
C HIS A 292 -20.71 -22.98 21.63
N ALA A 293 -19.53 -22.59 22.11
CA ALA A 293 -18.26 -23.25 21.80
C ALA A 293 -18.22 -24.76 22.12
N PRO A 294 -18.72 -25.27 23.28
CA PRO A 294 -18.74 -26.70 23.58
C PRO A 294 -19.68 -27.50 22.66
N GLU A 295 -20.87 -26.96 22.34
CA GLU A 295 -21.84 -27.57 21.45
C GLU A 295 -21.32 -27.60 20.00
N ASN A 296 -20.65 -26.52 19.58
CA ASN A 296 -20.01 -26.42 18.29
C ASN A 296 -18.81 -27.38 18.17
N GLU A 297 -18.01 -27.57 19.22
CA GLU A 297 -16.96 -28.60 19.23
C GLU A 297 -17.56 -29.99 18.98
N GLN A 298 -18.61 -30.36 19.71
CA GLN A 298 -19.26 -31.67 19.54
C GLN A 298 -19.86 -31.88 18.15
N LYS A 299 -20.40 -30.81 17.52
CA LYS A 299 -21.10 -30.91 16.23
C LYS A 299 -20.19 -30.75 15.00
N TYR A 300 -19.17 -29.88 15.08
CA TYR A 300 -18.45 -29.38 13.92
C TYR A 300 -16.92 -29.61 13.95
N SER A 301 -16.34 -30.12 15.04
CA SER A 301 -14.89 -30.40 15.11
C SER A 301 -14.37 -31.39 14.06
N LEU A 302 -15.25 -32.26 13.55
CA LEU A 302 -14.97 -33.24 12.51
C LEU A 302 -15.48 -32.83 11.12
N ASP A 303 -15.99 -31.61 10.95
CA ASP A 303 -16.49 -31.14 9.66
C ASP A 303 -15.33 -30.78 8.71
N PRO A 304 -15.15 -31.51 7.59
CA PRO A 304 -14.04 -31.26 6.67
C PRO A 304 -14.14 -29.90 5.97
N ARG A 305 -15.35 -29.30 5.87
CA ARG A 305 -15.54 -27.95 5.31
C ARG A 305 -14.87 -26.91 6.20
N ILE A 306 -15.15 -26.96 7.50
CA ILE A 306 -14.64 -26.03 8.50
C ILE A 306 -13.14 -26.25 8.71
N ALA A 307 -12.69 -27.50 8.76
CA ALA A 307 -11.26 -27.84 8.83
C ALA A 307 -10.46 -27.25 7.65
N ASN A 308 -10.96 -27.40 6.43
CA ASN A 308 -10.30 -26.88 5.24
C ASN A 308 -10.23 -25.34 5.25
N ILE A 309 -11.32 -24.66 5.64
CA ILE A 309 -11.34 -23.19 5.71
C ILE A 309 -10.40 -22.67 6.82
N LEU A 310 -10.31 -23.33 7.98
CA LEU A 310 -9.36 -22.96 9.03
C LEU A 310 -7.88 -23.12 8.60
N GLN A 311 -7.56 -24.11 7.76
CA GLN A 311 -6.22 -24.25 7.19
C GLN A 311 -5.91 -23.17 6.14
N ILE A 312 -6.89 -22.80 5.31
CA ILE A 312 -6.76 -21.67 4.38
C ILE A 312 -6.55 -20.36 5.16
N ALA A 313 -7.32 -20.14 6.23
CA ALA A 313 -7.20 -18.98 7.11
C ALA A 313 -5.81 -18.89 7.76
N LEU A 314 -5.24 -20.03 8.20
CA LEU A 314 -3.88 -20.07 8.73
C LEU A 314 -2.84 -19.68 7.67
N GLY A 315 -2.94 -20.22 6.45
CA GLY A 315 -2.04 -19.84 5.35
C GLY A 315 -2.15 -18.36 4.97
N ASN A 316 -3.37 -17.83 4.93
CA ASN A 316 -3.63 -16.40 4.72
C ASN A 316 -3.06 -15.52 5.85
N TYR A 317 -3.15 -15.97 7.10
CA TYR A 317 -2.57 -15.28 8.25
C TYR A 317 -1.03 -15.24 8.18
N GLU A 318 -0.39 -16.35 7.82
CA GLU A 318 1.08 -16.40 7.66
C GLU A 318 1.59 -15.56 6.49
N ALA A 319 0.75 -15.37 5.45
CA ALA A 319 1.00 -14.45 4.35
C ALA A 319 0.67 -12.97 4.67
N GLY A 320 0.18 -12.66 5.89
CA GLY A 320 -0.19 -11.30 6.30
C GLY A 320 -1.52 -10.79 5.72
N LEU A 321 -2.31 -11.65 5.08
CA LEU A 321 -3.54 -11.29 4.36
C LEU A 321 -4.75 -11.24 5.31
N ALA A 322 -4.77 -10.27 6.24
CA ALA A 322 -5.79 -10.16 7.28
C ALA A 322 -7.22 -10.07 6.71
N GLY A 323 -7.40 -9.42 5.55
CA GLY A 323 -8.69 -9.40 4.85
C GLY A 323 -9.13 -10.74 4.26
N SER A 324 -8.22 -11.64 3.92
CA SER A 324 -8.55 -13.02 3.56
C SER A 324 -8.96 -13.81 4.80
N VAL A 325 -8.22 -13.69 5.91
CA VAL A 325 -8.57 -14.30 7.20
C VAL A 325 -9.99 -13.89 7.63
N GLY A 326 -10.36 -12.62 7.45
CA GLY A 326 -11.71 -12.13 7.70
C GLY A 326 -12.79 -12.86 6.89
N ARG A 327 -12.56 -13.05 5.58
CA ARG A 327 -13.46 -13.82 4.71
C ARG A 327 -13.58 -15.28 5.15
N ASP A 328 -12.47 -15.93 5.47
CA ASP A 328 -12.44 -17.34 5.85
C ASP A 328 -13.24 -17.58 7.15
N ILE A 329 -13.05 -16.74 8.17
CA ILE A 329 -13.84 -16.80 9.42
C ILE A 329 -15.32 -16.47 9.17
N GLY A 330 -15.62 -15.51 8.29
CA GLY A 330 -17.00 -15.21 7.87
C GLY A 330 -17.68 -16.36 7.13
N GLN A 331 -16.92 -17.16 6.36
CA GLN A 331 -17.43 -18.33 5.66
C GLN A 331 -17.76 -19.47 6.63
N ILE A 332 -16.96 -19.66 7.67
CA ILE A 332 -17.27 -20.60 8.76
C ILE A 332 -18.57 -20.17 9.47
N ALA A 333 -18.70 -18.89 9.81
CA ALA A 333 -19.90 -18.35 10.42
C ALA A 333 -21.16 -18.57 9.56
N TYR A 334 -21.06 -18.30 8.25
CA TYR A 334 -22.14 -18.55 7.29
C TYR A 334 -22.52 -20.02 7.18
N LEU A 335 -21.55 -20.93 7.15
CA LEU A 335 -21.78 -22.38 7.11
C LEU A 335 -22.52 -22.86 8.36
N ILE A 336 -22.04 -22.49 9.55
CA ILE A 336 -22.67 -22.88 10.83
C ILE A 336 -24.10 -22.34 10.91
N TYR A 337 -24.32 -21.07 10.52
CA TYR A 337 -25.65 -20.48 10.51
C TYR A 337 -26.61 -21.25 9.59
N SER A 338 -26.16 -21.57 8.37
CA SER A 338 -26.95 -22.26 7.34
C SER A 338 -27.30 -23.69 7.76
N ASP A 339 -26.38 -24.38 8.43
CA ASP A 339 -26.59 -25.72 8.99
C ASP A 339 -27.52 -25.72 10.22
N GLN A 340 -27.66 -24.60 10.92
CA GLN A 340 -28.59 -24.42 12.05
C GLN A 340 -30.01 -24.04 11.59
N HIS A 341 -30.14 -23.24 10.53
CA HIS A 341 -31.42 -22.62 10.13
C HIS A 341 -31.99 -23.13 8.79
N GLY A 342 -31.25 -23.99 8.08
CA GLY A 342 -31.58 -24.45 6.74
C GLY A 342 -31.14 -23.45 5.65
N LYS A 343 -31.10 -23.92 4.40
CA LYS A 343 -30.74 -23.07 3.25
C LYS A 343 -31.81 -21.99 3.05
N CYS A 344 -31.40 -20.72 3.12
CA CYS A 344 -32.27 -19.59 2.81
C CYS A 344 -32.60 -19.57 1.30
N SER A 345 -33.84 -19.90 0.94
CA SER A 345 -34.30 -19.99 -0.45
C SER A 345 -34.55 -18.64 -1.15
N ALA A 346 -34.04 -17.54 -0.59
CA ALA A 346 -34.25 -16.17 -1.06
C ALA A 346 -32.93 -15.43 -1.35
N CYS A 347 -31.83 -16.18 -1.51
CA CYS A 347 -30.47 -15.65 -1.71
C CYS A 347 -29.69 -16.40 -2.81
N GLU A 348 -30.38 -16.82 -3.86
CA GLU A 348 -29.78 -17.18 -5.16
C GLU A 348 -29.69 -15.93 -6.08
#